data_AF-A0A3D9B519-F1
#
_entry.id   AF-A0A3D9B519-F1
#
_cell.length_a   1.000
_cell.length_b   1.000
_cell.length_c   1.000
_cell.angle_alpha   90.00
_cell.angle_beta   90.00
_cell.angle_gamma   90.00
#
_symmetry.space_group_name_H-M   'P 1'
#
loop_
_entity.id
_entity.type
_entity.pdbx_description
1 polymer ?
#
loop_
_entity_poly.entity_id
_entity_poly.type
_entity_poly.pdbx_seq_one_letter_code
_entity_poly.pdbx_strand_id
1 'polypeptide(L)'
;MEGKNKLTRREELKTYFETGKYPTQIQFGEFIDNYVHLNEFNFGLDVKPSGDYKKKFYHFYIAEDIEKSGRGHINIEDIEENEPKQIDKYVHILSRNVAYKCLNVKLLTQLDIDKYQPKIIIKRYKQQKTLKSGYVKNAGYYHELPLDAKSWGRQSEYAVMSNEMVIDLNPINYFKPNVDYKEFSPSGTFTRLGSFKYTTHHRKPFSLIQMLLEIDVNGTKFKSQPVTIKIILGRDENDLINYIIN
;
A
#
# COMPACT_ATOMS: atom_id res chain seq x y z
N MET A 1 -30.93 24.15 0.62
CA MET A 1 -31.10 23.71 -0.78
C MET A 1 -29.74 23.25 -1.26
N GLU A 2 -29.62 21.96 -1.57
CA GLU A 2 -28.41 21.32 -2.09
C GLU A 2 -28.12 21.84 -3.50
N GLY A 3 -27.14 22.73 -3.62
CA GLY A 3 -26.53 23.06 -4.90
C GLY A 3 -25.63 21.91 -5.32
N LYS A 4 -26.01 21.17 -6.38
CA LYS A 4 -25.06 20.30 -7.08
C LYS A 4 -23.95 21.20 -7.63
N ASN A 5 -22.77 21.21 -7.00
CA ASN A 5 -21.60 21.94 -7.50
C ASN A 5 -21.22 21.39 -8.87
N LYS A 6 -21.72 22.06 -9.91
CA LYS A 6 -21.49 21.73 -11.31
C LYS A 6 -20.12 22.30 -11.66
N LEU A 7 -19.12 21.42 -11.79
CA LEU A 7 -17.79 21.78 -12.26
C LEU A 7 -17.88 22.56 -13.58
N THR A 8 -17.63 23.86 -13.50
CA THR A 8 -17.64 24.77 -14.66
C THR A 8 -16.31 24.61 -15.40
N ARG A 9 -16.33 24.43 -16.73
CA ARG A 9 -15.10 24.13 -17.49
C ARG A 9 -14.28 25.41 -17.72
N ARG A 10 -12.95 25.29 -17.75
CA ARG A 10 -12.00 26.40 -18.00
C ARG A 10 -12.33 27.23 -19.25
N GLU A 11 -12.95 26.62 -20.26
CA GLU A 11 -13.36 27.28 -21.50
C GLU A 11 -14.53 28.25 -21.32
N GLU A 12 -15.50 27.92 -20.46
CA GLU A 12 -16.62 28.79 -20.10
C GLU A 12 -16.13 30.00 -19.29
N LEU A 13 -15.11 29.81 -18.44
CA LEU A 13 -14.45 30.89 -17.69
C LEU A 13 -13.72 31.88 -18.62
N LYS A 14 -13.00 31.36 -19.62
CA LYS A 14 -12.25 32.18 -20.58
C LYS A 14 -13.19 33.12 -21.35
N THR A 15 -14.40 32.67 -21.65
CA THR A 15 -15.40 33.45 -22.39
C THR A 15 -15.90 34.66 -21.57
N TYR A 16 -16.06 34.55 -20.25
CA TYR A 16 -16.47 35.70 -19.42
C TYR A 16 -15.43 36.82 -19.44
N PHE A 17 -14.14 36.48 -19.37
CA PHE A 17 -13.04 37.46 -19.42
C PHE A 17 -12.81 38.03 -20.83
N GLU A 18 -12.94 37.20 -21.88
CA GLU A 18 -12.75 37.63 -23.26
C GLU A 18 -13.91 38.49 -23.79
N THR A 19 -15.13 38.27 -23.31
CA THR A 19 -16.32 39.01 -23.76
C THR A 19 -16.65 40.24 -22.92
N GLY A 20 -15.89 40.51 -21.84
CA GLY A 20 -16.09 41.66 -20.96
C GLY A 20 -17.39 41.61 -20.12
N LYS A 21 -18.05 40.45 -20.05
CA LYS A 21 -19.24 40.26 -19.20
C LYS A 21 -18.81 39.93 -17.77
N TYR A 22 -19.03 40.87 -16.85
CA TYR A 22 -18.77 40.66 -15.43
C TYR A 22 -19.80 39.70 -14.83
N PRO A 23 -19.36 38.64 -14.11
CA PRO A 23 -20.27 37.74 -13.43
C PRO A 23 -20.99 38.45 -12.28
N THR A 24 -22.23 38.04 -12.02
CA THR A 24 -22.98 38.48 -10.82
C THR A 24 -22.29 37.98 -9.55
N GLN A 25 -22.56 38.60 -8.38
CA GLN A 25 -21.97 38.21 -7.10
C GLN A 25 -22.19 36.71 -6.77
N ILE A 26 -23.36 36.17 -7.12
CA ILE A 26 -23.68 34.75 -6.93
C ILE A 26 -22.79 33.88 -7.83
N GLN A 27 -22.69 34.22 -9.12
CA GLN A 27 -21.82 33.50 -10.06
C GLN A 27 -20.34 33.60 -9.66
N PHE A 28 -19.90 34.75 -9.16
CA PHE A 28 -18.54 34.94 -8.64
C PHE A 28 -18.28 34.10 -7.39
N GLY A 29 -19.26 33.98 -6.48
CA GLY A 29 -19.22 33.06 -5.35
C GLY A 29 -19.04 31.60 -5.81
N GLU A 30 -19.86 31.15 -6.76
CA GLU A 30 -19.74 29.82 -7.35
C GLU A 30 -18.37 29.59 -8.04
N PHE A 31 -17.77 30.63 -8.63
CA PHE A 31 -16.44 30.57 -9.24
C PHE A 31 -15.32 30.42 -8.20
N ILE A 32 -15.37 31.19 -7.12
CA ILE A 32 -14.41 31.10 -6.01
C ILE A 32 -14.51 29.71 -5.36
N ASP A 33 -15.73 29.23 -5.11
CA ASP A 33 -15.97 27.91 -4.53
C ASP A 33 -15.40 26.80 -5.43
N ASN A 34 -15.59 26.89 -6.75
CA ASN A 34 -14.97 25.98 -7.72
C ASN A 34 -13.43 26.02 -7.71
N TYR A 35 -12.82 27.18 -7.48
CA TYR A 35 -11.36 27.30 -7.36
C TYR A 35 -10.83 26.74 -6.03
N VAL A 36 -11.57 26.92 -4.94
CA VAL A 36 -11.28 26.29 -3.65
C VAL A 36 -11.29 24.77 -3.82
N HIS A 37 -12.28 24.21 -4.55
CA HIS A 37 -12.31 22.79 -4.88
C HIS A 37 -11.08 22.30 -5.68
N LEU A 38 -10.51 23.11 -6.58
CA LEU A 38 -9.28 22.73 -7.29
C LEU A 38 -8.07 22.56 -6.34
N ASN A 39 -8.00 23.36 -5.28
CA ASN A 39 -7.00 23.17 -4.23
C ASN A 39 -7.27 21.91 -3.39
N GLU A 40 -8.54 21.55 -3.16
CA GLU A 40 -8.92 20.29 -2.50
C GLU A 40 -8.43 19.05 -3.27
N PHE A 41 -8.22 19.16 -4.58
CA PHE A 41 -7.71 18.08 -5.43
C PHE A 41 -6.18 18.05 -5.56
N ASN A 42 -5.47 19.01 -4.98
CA ASN A 42 -4.01 19.00 -4.94
C ASN A 42 -3.52 18.34 -3.64
N PHE A 43 -3.66 17.02 -3.56
CA PHE A 43 -3.25 16.21 -2.40
C PHE A 43 -2.39 15.03 -2.83
N GLY A 44 -1.56 14.56 -1.90
CA GLY A 44 -0.69 13.41 -2.13
C GLY A 44 0.23 13.16 -0.95
N LEU A 45 1.21 12.28 -1.17
CA LEU A 45 2.11 11.79 -0.14
C LEU A 45 3.56 12.11 -0.52
N ASP A 46 4.34 12.60 0.44
CA ASP A 46 5.79 12.50 0.47
C ASP A 46 6.14 11.34 1.42
N VAL A 47 6.89 10.35 0.93
CA VAL A 47 7.20 9.13 1.68
C VAL A 47 8.70 8.94 1.73
N LYS A 48 9.24 8.74 2.93
CA LYS A 48 10.67 8.52 3.18
C LYS A 48 10.88 7.38 4.17
N PRO A 49 12.01 6.64 4.11
CA PRO A 49 12.36 5.71 5.18
C PRO A 49 12.57 6.51 6.48
N SER A 50 12.12 5.97 7.62
CA SER A 50 12.34 6.60 8.92
C SER A 50 13.83 6.64 9.29
N GLY A 51 14.17 7.59 10.18
CA GLY A 51 15.47 7.62 10.84
C GLY A 51 15.66 6.38 11.71
N ASP A 52 14.66 6.08 12.53
CA ASP A 52 14.62 4.93 13.43
C ASP A 52 14.30 3.61 12.72
N TYR A 53 14.61 2.50 13.38
CA TYR A 53 14.30 1.15 12.93
C TYR A 53 13.68 0.32 14.05
N LYS A 54 12.96 -0.74 13.67
CA LYS A 54 12.46 -1.77 14.58
C LYS A 54 13.27 -3.03 14.40
N LYS A 55 13.41 -3.81 15.47
CA LYS A 55 13.96 -5.16 15.45
C LYS A 55 12.95 -6.09 16.12
N LYS A 56 12.58 -7.17 15.43
CA LYS A 56 11.58 -8.13 15.87
C LYS A 56 12.04 -9.54 15.53
N PHE A 57 11.70 -10.49 16.38
CA PHE A 57 12.03 -11.89 16.16
C PHE A 57 10.86 -12.62 15.48
N TYR A 58 11.18 -13.46 14.51
CA TYR A 58 10.20 -14.19 13.72
C TYR A 58 10.54 -15.67 13.61
N HIS A 59 9.52 -16.51 13.74
CA HIS A 59 9.51 -17.88 13.26
C HIS A 59 8.88 -17.94 11.87
N PHE A 60 9.58 -18.57 10.92
CA PHE A 60 9.17 -18.66 9.53
C PHE A 60 8.70 -20.06 9.18
N TYR A 61 7.55 -20.15 8.51
CA TYR A 61 6.91 -21.40 8.16
C TYR A 61 6.53 -21.45 6.68
N ILE A 62 6.68 -22.62 6.06
CA ILE A 62 6.18 -22.91 4.71
C ILE A 62 5.12 -23.99 4.82
N ALA A 63 4.07 -23.89 4.00
CA ALA A 63 3.05 -24.92 3.95
C ALA A 63 3.58 -26.23 3.33
N GLU A 64 3.28 -27.36 3.97
CA GLU A 64 3.56 -28.71 3.45
C GLU A 64 2.72 -28.99 2.20
N ASP A 65 1.43 -28.69 2.29
CA ASP A 65 0.45 -28.82 1.22
C ASP A 65 -0.30 -27.49 1.08
N ILE A 66 0.01 -26.77 0.01
CA ILE A 66 -0.55 -25.43 -0.27
C ILE A 66 -2.08 -25.51 -0.47
N GLU A 67 -2.60 -26.62 -1.01
CA GLU A 67 -4.03 -26.75 -1.27
C GLU A 67 -4.82 -26.92 0.02
N LYS A 68 -4.24 -27.60 1.02
CA LYS A 68 -4.89 -27.86 2.31
C LYS A 68 -4.68 -26.78 3.36
N SER A 69 -3.61 -26.00 3.24
CA SER A 69 -3.23 -24.92 4.15
C SER A 69 -3.86 -23.57 3.78
N GLY A 70 -4.31 -23.43 2.53
CA GLY A 70 -4.91 -22.21 1.98
C GLY A 70 -3.91 -21.08 1.69
N ARG A 71 -2.65 -21.19 2.14
CA ARG A 71 -1.60 -20.17 2.03
C ARG A 71 -0.23 -20.82 1.92
N GLY A 72 0.69 -20.19 1.20
CA GLY A 72 2.02 -20.78 0.95
C GLY A 72 3.04 -20.64 2.09
N HIS A 73 2.80 -19.77 3.08
CA HIS A 73 3.71 -19.51 4.20
C HIS A 73 3.01 -18.71 5.31
N ILE A 74 3.62 -18.70 6.50
CA ILE A 74 3.25 -17.86 7.63
C ILE A 74 4.55 -17.37 8.28
N ASN A 75 4.56 -16.10 8.71
CA ASN A 75 5.62 -15.53 9.54
C ASN A 75 4.97 -15.16 10.88
N ILE A 76 5.53 -15.65 11.98
CA ILE A 76 5.00 -15.41 13.33
C ILE A 76 6.00 -14.57 14.09
N GLU A 77 5.57 -13.38 14.49
CA GLU A 77 6.31 -12.55 15.46
C GLU A 77 6.22 -13.22 16.83
N ASP A 78 7.38 -13.41 17.47
CA ASP A 78 7.46 -14.00 18.81
C ASP A 78 8.67 -13.40 19.56
N ILE A 79 8.91 -13.86 20.78
CA ILE A 79 10.09 -13.51 21.58
C ILE A 79 11.23 -14.48 21.24
N GLU A 80 12.48 -14.02 21.26
CA GLU A 80 13.66 -14.77 20.80
C GLU A 80 13.91 -16.07 21.57
N GLU A 81 13.53 -16.14 22.85
CA GLU A 81 13.70 -17.34 23.68
C GLU A 81 12.64 -18.41 23.44
N ASN A 82 11.57 -18.10 22.69
CA ASN A 82 10.52 -19.07 22.42
C ASN A 82 10.93 -20.03 21.30
N GLU A 83 10.67 -21.32 21.52
CA GLU A 83 10.81 -22.33 20.48
C GLU A 83 9.69 -22.22 19.44
N PRO A 84 9.95 -22.55 18.16
CA PRO A 84 8.93 -22.50 17.13
C PRO A 84 7.78 -23.45 17.45
N LYS A 85 6.58 -22.88 17.49
CA LYS A 85 5.34 -23.64 17.71
C LYS A 85 5.09 -24.59 16.55
N GLN A 86 4.58 -25.79 16.84
CA GLN A 86 4.09 -26.70 15.82
C GLN A 86 2.74 -26.18 15.30
N ILE A 87 2.60 -26.11 13.97
CA ILE A 87 1.39 -25.59 13.31
C ILE A 87 0.94 -26.61 12.28
N ASP A 88 -0.33 -27.02 12.36
CA ASP A 88 -0.92 -27.98 11.42
C ASP A 88 -0.71 -27.53 9.96
N LYS A 89 -0.16 -28.42 9.13
CA LYS A 89 0.15 -28.24 7.69
C LYS A 89 1.29 -27.27 7.36
N TYR A 90 2.06 -26.84 8.36
CA TYR A 90 3.19 -25.94 8.16
C TYR A 90 4.46 -26.51 8.78
N VAL A 91 5.55 -26.41 8.03
CA VAL A 91 6.89 -26.77 8.48
C VAL A 91 7.63 -25.49 8.84
N HIS A 92 8.19 -25.47 10.04
CA HIS A 92 9.13 -24.46 10.46
C HIS A 92 10.41 -24.55 9.63
N ILE A 93 10.92 -23.41 9.17
CA ILE A 93 12.08 -23.34 8.28
C ILE A 93 13.27 -22.68 8.96
N LEU A 94 13.05 -21.54 9.63
CA LEU A 94 14.08 -20.85 10.40
C LEU A 94 13.44 -19.88 11.39
N SER A 95 14.21 -19.48 12.40
CA SER A 95 13.86 -18.42 13.34
C SER A 95 14.97 -17.37 13.33
N ARG A 96 14.63 -16.08 13.32
CA ARG A 96 15.64 -15.01 13.37
C ARG A 96 15.08 -13.65 13.73
N ASN A 97 16.00 -12.80 14.17
CA ASN A 97 15.79 -11.38 14.23
C ASN A 97 15.72 -10.75 12.83
N VAL A 98 14.76 -9.85 12.64
CA VAL A 98 14.57 -9.03 11.46
C VAL A 98 14.51 -7.58 11.89
N ALA A 99 15.47 -6.80 11.40
CA ALA A 99 15.51 -5.37 11.61
C ALA A 99 15.06 -4.63 10.34
N TYR A 100 14.24 -3.60 10.50
CA TYR A 100 13.64 -2.87 9.37
C TYR A 100 13.32 -1.42 9.72
N LYS A 101 13.40 -0.54 8.72
CA LYS A 101 12.93 0.85 8.86
C LYS A 101 11.41 0.92 8.74
N CYS A 102 10.80 1.91 9.37
CA CYS A 102 9.43 2.30 9.10
C CYS A 102 9.39 3.33 7.95
N LEU A 103 8.20 3.80 7.57
CA LEU A 103 8.03 4.88 6.61
C LEU A 103 7.56 6.14 7.33
N ASN A 104 8.28 7.25 7.19
CA ASN A 104 7.73 8.56 7.49
C ASN A 104 6.89 9.01 6.29
N VAL A 105 5.64 9.32 6.53
CA VAL A 105 4.67 9.75 5.53
C VAL A 105 4.14 11.12 5.87
N LYS A 106 4.31 12.05 4.95
CA LYS A 106 3.85 13.43 5.05
C LYS A 106 2.84 13.75 3.94
N LEU A 107 1.77 14.47 4.28
CA LEU A 107 0.84 15.00 3.29
C LEU A 107 1.51 16.16 2.53
N LEU A 108 1.42 16.17 1.20
CA LEU A 108 2.02 17.23 0.37
C LEU A 108 1.40 18.61 0.61
N THR A 109 0.14 18.63 1.05
CA THR A 109 -0.63 19.84 1.34
C THR A 109 -1.26 19.73 2.72
N GLN A 110 -1.52 20.88 3.35
CA GLN A 110 -2.32 20.91 4.58
C GLN A 110 -3.76 20.52 4.20
N LEU A 111 -4.15 19.34 4.66
CA LEU A 111 -5.48 18.79 4.45
C LEU A 111 -6.24 18.81 5.78
N ASP A 112 -7.50 19.22 5.75
CA ASP A 112 -8.38 19.11 6.91
C ASP A 112 -8.77 17.63 7.11
N ILE A 113 -8.11 16.98 8.07
CA ILE A 113 -8.24 15.54 8.33
C ILE A 113 -9.66 15.19 8.79
N ASP A 114 -10.28 16.06 9.59
CA ASP A 114 -11.62 15.81 10.13
C ASP A 114 -12.67 15.93 9.01
N LYS A 115 -12.51 16.93 8.13
CA LYS A 115 -13.41 17.14 6.99
C LYS A 115 -13.31 16.04 5.94
N TYR A 116 -12.09 15.66 5.53
CA TYR A 116 -11.89 14.79 4.36
C TYR A 116 -11.63 13.31 4.69
N GLN A 117 -11.49 12.98 5.99
CA GLN A 117 -11.24 11.63 6.50
C GLN A 117 -10.19 10.85 5.68
N PRO A 118 -8.98 11.43 5.50
CA PRO A 118 -7.97 10.84 4.63
C PRO A 118 -7.55 9.45 5.11
N LYS A 119 -7.26 8.58 4.14
CA LYS A 119 -6.65 7.29 4.40
C LYS A 119 -5.60 6.95 3.35
N ILE A 120 -4.60 6.21 3.78
CA ILE A 120 -3.54 5.72 2.90
C ILE A 120 -3.90 4.32 2.45
N ILE A 121 -3.90 4.09 1.14
CA ILE A 121 -4.15 2.80 0.50
C ILE A 121 -2.85 2.20 0.01
N ILE A 122 -2.58 0.96 0.39
CA ILE A 122 -1.46 0.16 -0.11
C ILE A 122 -1.96 -0.78 -1.20
N LYS A 123 -1.37 -0.67 -2.39
CA LYS A 123 -1.52 -1.65 -3.47
C LYS A 123 -0.25 -2.46 -3.62
N ARG A 124 -0.38 -3.76 -3.86
CA ARG A 124 0.76 -4.64 -4.14
C ARG A 124 0.85 -4.95 -5.61
N TYR A 125 2.06 -4.98 -6.14
CA TYR A 125 2.27 -5.46 -7.50
C TYR A 125 1.97 -6.96 -7.58
N LYS A 126 1.18 -7.35 -8.57
CA LYS A 126 0.92 -8.75 -8.91
C LYS A 126 1.32 -8.97 -10.36
N GLN A 127 2.01 -10.08 -10.60
CA GLN A 127 2.37 -10.51 -11.95
C GLN A 127 1.14 -11.01 -12.70
N GLN A 128 1.24 -11.06 -14.02
CA GLN A 128 0.21 -11.62 -14.88
C GLN A 128 -0.06 -13.08 -14.50
N LYS A 129 -1.33 -13.46 -14.46
CA LYS A 129 -1.77 -14.79 -14.04
C LYS A 129 -2.93 -15.28 -14.89
N THR A 130 -2.81 -16.49 -15.43
CA THR A 130 -3.95 -17.23 -16.00
C THR A 130 -4.69 -17.99 -14.89
N LEU A 131 -6.00 -17.77 -14.76
CA LEU A 131 -6.86 -18.48 -13.82
C LEU A 131 -7.24 -19.87 -14.36
N LYS A 132 -7.70 -20.76 -13.46
CA LYS A 132 -8.30 -22.05 -13.85
C LYS A 132 -9.44 -21.93 -14.87
N SER A 133 -10.15 -20.80 -14.87
CA SER A 133 -11.21 -20.47 -15.83
C SER A 133 -10.71 -20.06 -17.22
N GLY A 134 -9.39 -20.02 -17.45
CA GLY A 134 -8.78 -19.51 -18.69
C GLY A 134 -8.63 -17.98 -18.72
N TYR A 135 -9.29 -17.25 -17.82
CA TYR A 135 -9.17 -15.79 -17.73
C TYR A 135 -7.74 -15.35 -17.37
N VAL A 136 -7.19 -14.41 -18.13
CA VAL A 136 -5.87 -13.83 -17.89
C VAL A 136 -6.00 -12.53 -17.11
N LYS A 137 -5.53 -12.53 -15.87
CA LYS A 137 -5.37 -11.34 -15.06
C LYS A 137 -4.04 -10.67 -15.42
N ASN A 138 -4.11 -9.40 -15.84
CA ASN A 138 -2.93 -8.63 -16.21
C ASN A 138 -1.99 -8.37 -15.01
N ALA A 139 -0.74 -8.05 -15.31
CA ALA A 139 0.19 -7.56 -14.30
C ALA A 139 -0.18 -6.13 -13.88
N GLY A 140 0.02 -5.78 -12.61
CA GLY A 140 -0.27 -4.43 -12.12
C GLY A 140 -0.37 -4.34 -10.61
N TYR A 141 -0.67 -3.14 -10.12
CA TYR A 141 -0.86 -2.88 -8.69
C TYR A 141 -2.31 -3.07 -8.28
N TYR A 142 -2.55 -3.98 -7.33
CA TYR A 142 -3.88 -4.33 -6.85
C TYR A 142 -4.00 -4.04 -5.36
N HIS A 143 -5.13 -3.44 -4.99
CA HIS A 143 -5.52 -3.27 -3.59
C HIS A 143 -5.93 -4.66 -3.03
N GLU A 144 -5.34 -5.05 -1.91
CA GLU A 144 -5.75 -6.25 -1.17
C GLU A 144 -6.96 -5.92 -0.27
N LEU A 145 -7.82 -6.90 -0.04
CA LEU A 145 -8.89 -6.73 0.95
C LEU A 145 -8.27 -6.58 2.35
N PRO A 146 -8.79 -5.71 3.23
CA PRO A 146 -8.23 -5.51 4.57
C PRO A 146 -8.11 -6.80 5.39
N LEU A 147 -9.10 -7.69 5.30
CA LEU A 147 -9.08 -8.99 5.99
C LEU A 147 -7.96 -9.90 5.46
N ASP A 148 -7.76 -9.93 4.13
CA ASP A 148 -6.68 -10.69 3.51
C ASP A 148 -5.34 -10.14 3.99
N ALA A 149 -5.13 -8.82 3.92
CA ALA A 149 -3.89 -8.17 4.36
C ALA A 149 -3.60 -8.47 5.83
N LYS A 150 -4.60 -8.32 6.71
CA LYS A 150 -4.49 -8.59 8.16
C LYS A 150 -4.09 -10.04 8.41
N SER A 151 -4.67 -10.98 7.67
CA SER A 151 -4.27 -12.38 7.80
C SER A 151 -2.79 -12.58 7.47
N TRP A 152 -2.17 -11.75 6.61
CA TRP A 152 -0.72 -11.80 6.28
C TRP A 152 0.14 -11.04 7.30
N GLY A 153 -0.41 -10.54 8.40
CA GLY A 153 0.35 -9.76 9.38
C GLY A 153 0.74 -8.37 8.88
N ARG A 154 -0.01 -7.83 7.91
CA ARG A 154 0.19 -6.47 7.35
C ARG A 154 -1.15 -5.74 7.20
N GLN A 155 -1.13 -4.48 6.79
CA GLN A 155 -2.34 -3.69 6.54
C GLN A 155 -2.38 -3.19 5.09
N SER A 156 -3.56 -3.15 4.49
CA SER A 156 -3.79 -2.57 3.16
C SER A 156 -4.26 -1.11 3.22
N GLU A 157 -4.71 -0.66 4.39
CA GLU A 157 -5.23 0.69 4.61
C GLU A 157 -4.72 1.21 5.96
N TYR A 158 -4.32 2.49 6.01
CA TYR A 158 -3.92 3.19 7.24
C TYR A 158 -4.75 4.47 7.37
N ALA A 159 -5.32 4.70 8.55
CA ALA A 159 -5.99 5.96 8.86
C ALA A 159 -4.94 7.08 9.00
N VAL A 160 -5.19 8.23 8.39
CA VAL A 160 -4.33 9.40 8.52
C VAL A 160 -4.78 10.21 9.72
N MET A 161 -3.95 10.25 10.76
CA MET A 161 -4.26 10.92 12.03
C MET A 161 -3.62 12.29 12.18
N SER A 162 -2.62 12.60 11.34
CA SER A 162 -1.88 13.86 11.35
C SER A 162 -1.22 14.08 9.99
N ASN A 163 -0.76 15.32 9.73
CA ASN A 163 -0.12 15.67 8.47
C ASN A 163 1.24 14.97 8.25
N GLU A 164 1.86 14.47 9.31
CA GLU A 164 3.11 13.71 9.25
C GLU A 164 3.05 12.59 10.27
N MET A 165 3.22 11.35 9.82
CA MET A 165 3.08 10.16 10.65
C MET A 165 4.06 9.06 10.25
N VAL A 166 4.36 8.17 11.20
CA VAL A 166 5.19 6.99 10.95
C VAL A 166 4.30 5.78 10.74
N ILE A 167 4.50 5.09 9.62
CA ILE A 167 3.79 3.86 9.25
C ILE A 167 4.75 2.67 9.37
N ASP A 168 4.31 1.66 10.14
CA ASP A 168 4.96 0.36 10.20
C ASP A 168 4.26 -0.60 9.22
N LEU A 169 4.92 -0.84 8.07
CA LEU A 169 4.41 -1.79 7.08
C LEU A 169 4.57 -3.26 7.50
N ASN A 170 5.36 -3.55 8.52
CA ASN A 170 5.84 -4.90 8.83
C ASN A 170 6.38 -5.63 7.58
N PRO A 171 7.47 -5.11 6.98
CA PRO A 171 7.83 -5.40 5.60
C PRO A 171 8.23 -6.87 5.34
N ILE A 172 8.63 -7.62 6.38
CA ILE A 172 8.96 -9.05 6.24
C ILE A 172 7.78 -9.87 5.70
N ASN A 173 6.55 -9.46 6.00
CA ASN A 173 5.33 -10.12 5.54
C ASN A 173 5.05 -9.91 4.04
N TYR A 174 5.85 -9.10 3.36
CA TYR A 174 5.82 -8.96 1.90
C TYR A 174 6.68 -10.00 1.20
N PHE A 175 7.33 -10.89 1.95
CA PHE A 175 8.20 -11.94 1.48
C PHE A 175 7.77 -13.32 2.00
N LYS A 176 7.82 -14.30 1.11
CA LYS A 176 7.76 -15.73 1.39
C LYS A 176 9.15 -16.18 1.88
N PRO A 177 9.22 -16.83 3.04
CA PRO A 177 10.47 -17.34 3.58
C PRO A 177 11.06 -18.48 2.76
N ASN A 178 12.36 -18.70 2.97
CA ASN A 178 13.14 -19.80 2.43
C ASN A 178 14.19 -20.21 3.48
N VAL A 179 14.82 -21.37 3.32
CA VAL A 179 15.87 -21.88 4.24
C VAL A 179 17.05 -20.89 4.34
N ASP A 180 17.34 -20.19 3.26
CA ASP A 180 18.27 -19.06 3.22
C ASP A 180 17.49 -17.74 3.17
N TYR A 181 17.74 -16.86 4.13
CA TYR A 181 17.13 -15.53 4.21
C TYR A 181 17.33 -14.70 2.94
N LYS A 182 18.49 -14.84 2.27
CA LYS A 182 18.80 -14.11 1.03
C LYS A 182 17.89 -14.50 -0.13
N GLU A 183 17.23 -15.65 -0.02
CA GLU A 183 16.41 -16.22 -1.08
C GLU A 183 14.89 -16.03 -0.88
N PHE A 184 14.50 -15.19 0.08
CA PHE A 184 13.10 -14.85 0.29
C PHE A 184 12.53 -14.22 -1.00
N SER A 185 11.36 -14.70 -1.40
CA SER A 185 10.67 -14.26 -2.62
C SER A 185 9.45 -13.43 -2.28
N PRO A 186 8.86 -12.60 -3.15
CA PRO A 186 7.65 -11.85 -2.79
C PRO A 186 6.49 -12.75 -2.33
N SER A 187 5.74 -12.34 -1.30
CA SER A 187 4.64 -13.15 -0.75
C SER A 187 3.43 -13.19 -1.68
N GLY A 188 2.99 -14.38 -2.06
CA GLY A 188 1.80 -14.59 -2.90
C GLY A 188 0.55 -15.01 -2.11
N THR A 189 -0.64 -14.55 -2.52
CA THR A 189 -1.95 -15.01 -2.02
C THR A 189 -2.47 -16.22 -2.81
N PHE A 190 -2.67 -17.37 -2.16
CA PHE A 190 -3.00 -18.64 -2.81
C PHE A 190 -4.48 -19.05 -2.80
N THR A 191 -5.43 -18.18 -2.48
CA THR A 191 -6.88 -18.53 -2.51
C THR A 191 -7.39 -19.00 -3.89
N ARG A 192 -6.53 -19.11 -4.92
CA ARG A 192 -6.82 -19.77 -6.20
C ARG A 192 -5.57 -20.51 -6.73
N LEU A 193 -5.69 -21.80 -7.02
CA LEU A 193 -4.68 -22.59 -7.75
C LEU A 193 -4.13 -21.84 -8.98
N GLY A 194 -2.84 -22.03 -9.27
CA GLY A 194 -2.12 -21.38 -10.36
C GLY A 194 -1.73 -19.92 -10.11
N SER A 195 -1.78 -19.43 -8.85
CA SER A 195 -1.67 -18.00 -8.52
C SER A 195 -0.37 -17.29 -8.78
N PHE A 196 0.72 -18.03 -8.95
CA PHE A 196 2.01 -17.45 -9.24
C PHE A 196 2.82 -18.38 -10.14
N LYS A 197 3.31 -17.85 -11.27
CA LYS A 197 4.57 -18.31 -11.86
C LYS A 197 5.63 -17.33 -11.38
N TYR A 198 6.34 -17.66 -10.30
CA TYR A 198 7.69 -17.12 -10.18
C TYR A 198 8.53 -17.93 -11.17
N THR A 199 9.11 -17.26 -12.15
CA THR A 199 10.25 -17.84 -12.86
C THR A 199 11.34 -18.05 -11.81
N THR A 200 11.65 -19.32 -11.53
CA THR A 200 12.66 -19.78 -10.55
C THR A 200 14.02 -19.12 -10.76
N HIS A 201 14.28 -18.61 -11.97
CA HIS A 201 15.55 -18.04 -12.43
C HIS A 201 15.75 -16.54 -12.10
N HIS A 202 14.72 -15.81 -11.64
CA HIS A 202 14.82 -14.37 -11.36
C HIS A 202 14.22 -14.01 -9.99
N ARG A 203 14.78 -14.60 -8.92
CA ARG A 203 14.44 -14.23 -7.54
C ARG A 203 14.86 -12.77 -7.32
N LYS A 204 13.86 -11.88 -7.22
CA LYS A 204 14.08 -10.46 -6.93
C LYS A 204 14.07 -10.29 -5.41
N PRO A 205 15.14 -9.77 -4.79
CA PRO A 205 15.21 -9.54 -3.34
C PRO A 205 14.38 -8.31 -2.92
N PHE A 206 13.28 -8.04 -3.61
CA PHE A 206 12.42 -6.91 -3.35
C PHE A 206 10.95 -7.18 -3.65
N SER A 207 10.08 -6.48 -2.92
CA SER A 207 8.63 -6.46 -3.12
C SER A 207 8.20 -5.06 -3.58
N LEU A 208 7.26 -4.99 -4.53
CA LEU A 208 6.79 -3.72 -5.07
C LEU A 208 5.41 -3.36 -4.52
N ILE A 209 5.26 -2.14 -4.02
CA ILE A 209 3.99 -1.58 -3.57
C ILE A 209 3.77 -0.18 -4.15
N GLN A 210 2.52 0.27 -4.11
CA GLN A 210 2.14 1.67 -4.30
C GLN A 210 1.39 2.16 -3.07
N MET A 211 1.68 3.39 -2.66
CA MET A 211 0.93 4.12 -1.65
C MET A 211 0.13 5.23 -2.32
N LEU A 212 -1.15 5.37 -1.97
CA LEU A 212 -2.02 6.43 -2.45
C LEU A 212 -2.73 7.06 -1.26
N LEU A 213 -2.96 8.36 -1.31
CA LEU A 213 -3.89 9.04 -0.42
C LEU A 213 -5.29 8.95 -1.04
N GLU A 214 -6.27 8.47 -0.28
CA GLU A 214 -7.69 8.53 -0.61
C GLU A 214 -8.36 9.53 0.34
N ILE A 215 -9.15 10.45 -0.21
CA ILE A 215 -9.95 11.42 0.55
C ILE A 215 -11.42 11.26 0.17
N ASP A 216 -12.31 11.62 1.10
CA ASP A 216 -13.75 11.72 0.84
C ASP A 216 -14.15 13.19 0.70
N VAL A 217 -14.71 13.56 -0.45
CA VAL A 217 -15.29 14.87 -0.68
C VAL A 217 -16.77 14.67 -0.99
N ASN A 218 -17.63 15.00 -0.02
CA ASN A 218 -19.09 14.91 -0.13
C ASN A 218 -19.59 13.52 -0.59
N GLY A 219 -19.03 12.44 -0.05
CA GLY A 219 -19.36 11.05 -0.37
C GLY A 219 -18.65 10.49 -1.60
N THR A 220 -17.84 11.31 -2.28
CA THR A 220 -17.07 10.89 -3.47
C THR A 220 -15.61 10.70 -3.11
N LYS A 221 -15.08 9.51 -3.41
CA LYS A 221 -13.69 9.13 -3.10
C LYS A 221 -12.73 9.55 -4.20
N PHE A 222 -11.76 10.38 -3.85
CA PHE A 222 -10.69 10.80 -4.75
C PHE A 222 -9.36 10.21 -4.33
N LYS A 223 -8.47 9.93 -5.30
CA LYS A 223 -7.17 9.31 -5.07
C LYS A 223 -6.06 10.19 -5.62
N SER A 224 -4.97 10.30 -4.86
CA SER A 224 -3.77 11.00 -5.29
C SER A 224 -3.03 10.22 -6.36
N GLN A 225 -2.00 10.85 -6.94
CA GLN A 225 -0.97 10.13 -7.65
C GLN A 225 -0.31 9.08 -6.73
N PRO A 226 0.02 7.89 -7.24
CA PRO A 226 0.64 6.84 -6.45
C PRO A 226 2.12 7.10 -6.24
N VAL A 227 2.60 6.89 -5.02
CA VAL A 227 4.02 6.80 -4.69
C VAL A 227 4.46 5.35 -4.84
N THR A 228 5.45 5.07 -5.69
CA THR A 228 5.89 3.70 -5.93
C THR A 228 7.05 3.36 -5.00
N ILE A 229 6.96 2.23 -4.30
CA ILE A 229 7.95 1.85 -3.29
C ILE A 229 8.44 0.44 -3.56
N LYS A 230 9.76 0.28 -3.56
CA LYS A 230 10.42 -1.02 -3.55
C LYS A 230 10.87 -1.32 -2.12
N ILE A 231 10.31 -2.36 -1.53
CA ILE A 231 10.76 -2.92 -0.25
C ILE A 231 11.96 -3.80 -0.56
N ILE A 232 13.14 -3.44 -0.09
CA ILE A 232 14.40 -4.16 -0.32
C ILE A 232 14.70 -5.04 0.89
N LEU A 233 14.84 -6.34 0.67
CA LEU A 233 15.24 -7.26 1.71
C LEU A 233 16.72 -7.03 2.10
N GLY A 234 17.03 -7.03 3.40
CA GLY A 234 18.41 -7.02 3.88
C GLY A 234 19.16 -8.30 3.48
N ARG A 235 20.49 -8.25 3.35
CA ARG A 235 21.28 -9.44 2.97
C ARG A 235 21.44 -10.42 4.12
N ASP A 236 21.46 -9.96 5.36
CA ASP A 236 21.60 -10.78 6.55
C ASP A 236 20.95 -10.10 7.77
N GLU A 237 21.26 -10.58 8.97
CA GLU A 237 20.68 -10.12 10.24
C GLU A 237 21.16 -8.73 10.69
N ASN A 238 22.25 -8.26 10.11
CA ASN A 238 22.82 -6.94 10.37
C ASN A 238 22.31 -5.90 9.37
N ASP A 239 21.78 -6.34 8.23
CA ASP A 239 21.19 -5.47 7.22
C ASP A 239 19.71 -5.15 7.53
N LEU A 240 19.39 -3.85 7.59
CA LEU A 240 18.01 -3.38 7.72
C LEU A 240 17.23 -3.60 6.42
N ILE A 241 16.01 -4.15 6.51
CA ILE A 241 15.03 -4.01 5.42
C ILE A 241 14.75 -2.52 5.22
N ASN A 242 14.88 -2.05 3.98
CA ASN A 242 14.82 -0.64 3.63
C ASN A 242 13.98 -0.41 2.36
N TYR A 243 13.81 0.84 1.94
CA TYR A 243 12.92 1.23 0.87
C TYR A 243 13.60 2.11 -0.17
N ILE A 244 13.25 1.89 -1.44
CA ILE A 244 13.52 2.82 -2.54
C ILE A 244 12.18 3.43 -2.95
N ILE A 245 12.05 4.75 -2.86
CA ILE A 245 10.85 5.49 -3.25
C ILE A 245 11.07 6.16 -4.61
N ASN A 246 10.11 5.97 -5.51
CA ASN A 246 10.07 6.51 -6.87
C ASN A 246 8.81 7.34 -7.11
#